data_AF-A0A9N9W0A3-F1
#
_entry.id   AF-A0A9N9W0A3-F1
#
_cell.length_a   1.000
_cell.length_b   1.000
_cell.length_c   1.000
_cell.angle_alpha   90.00
_cell.angle_beta   90.00
_cell.angle_gamma   90.00
#
_symmetry.space_group_name_H-M   'P 1'
#
loop_
_entity.id
_entity.type
_entity.pdbx_description
1 polymer ?
#
loop_
_entity_poly.entity_id
_entity_poly.type
_entity_poly.pdbx_seq_one_letter_code
_entity_poly.pdbx_strand_id
1 'polypeptide(L)'
;MKPSNILIYEDVSVGNGAVVFKIADFGQTREINRHPEGRTGQKNKTSPFLDGGRIYEGTFRAPEIHGQNVRDKRVEKGDVWSFGCILLLVILFGAQGAQAIEEFEEDRIRKSLSRRDDNFCNPQNGANSVCNPAVLKCLKRLREHEVSADMYMNKNMMKQFIDYLRTGTLVKDSQRDNISKADPKSDK
;
A
#
# COMPACT_ATOMS: atom_id res chain seq x y z
N MET A 1 -4.64 2.30 -3.67
CA MET A 1 -4.79 0.88 -4.11
C MET A 1 -5.31 0.00 -2.96
N LYS A 2 -6.03 -1.09 -3.22
CA LYS A 2 -6.53 -2.05 -2.20
C LYS A 2 -6.60 -3.49 -2.76
N PRO A 3 -6.69 -4.55 -1.93
CA PRO A 3 -6.70 -5.94 -2.41
C PRO A 3 -7.78 -6.24 -3.46
N SER A 4 -9.00 -5.72 -3.28
CA SER A 4 -10.10 -5.96 -4.23
C SER A 4 -9.91 -5.31 -5.61
N ASN A 5 -8.88 -4.47 -5.78
CA ASN A 5 -8.52 -3.89 -7.07
C ASN A 5 -7.39 -4.69 -7.77
N ILE A 6 -6.92 -5.79 -7.16
CA ILE A 6 -5.92 -6.70 -7.74
C ILE A 6 -6.64 -7.97 -8.14
N LEU A 7 -6.72 -8.23 -9.45
CA LEU A 7 -7.36 -9.40 -10.02
C LEU A 7 -6.29 -10.43 -10.39
N ILE A 8 -6.55 -11.69 -10.06
CA ILE A 8 -5.64 -12.81 -10.32
C ILE A 8 -6.31 -13.73 -11.33
N TYR A 9 -5.64 -13.96 -12.46
CA TYR A 9 -6.11 -14.86 -13.52
C TYR A 9 -5.07 -15.95 -13.75
N GLU A 10 -5.52 -17.15 -14.07
CA GLU A 10 -4.61 -18.19 -14.56
C GLU A 10 -4.11 -17.84 -15.96
N ASP A 11 -2.80 -17.94 -16.16
CA ASP A 11 -2.18 -17.80 -17.47
C ASP A 11 -2.18 -19.14 -18.20
N VAL A 12 -3.26 -19.40 -18.92
CA VAL A 12 -3.43 -20.62 -19.72
C VAL A 12 -2.39 -20.74 -20.85
N SER A 13 -1.66 -19.67 -21.19
CA SER A 13 -0.69 -19.68 -22.30
C SER A 13 0.70 -20.18 -21.90
N VAL A 14 1.07 -20.03 -20.64
CA VAL A 14 2.40 -20.40 -20.12
C VAL A 14 2.42 -21.85 -19.60
N GLY A 15 1.27 -22.40 -19.21
CA GLY A 15 1.18 -23.70 -18.52
C GLY A 15 1.84 -23.66 -17.12
N ASN A 16 1.63 -24.70 -16.30
CA ASN A 16 2.16 -24.83 -14.93
C ASN A 16 1.59 -23.89 -13.85
N GLY A 17 0.32 -23.47 -13.96
CA GLY A 17 -0.32 -22.67 -12.90
C GLY A 17 0.27 -21.27 -12.73
N ALA A 18 0.91 -20.74 -13.79
CA ALA A 18 1.30 -19.34 -13.86
C ALA A 18 0.06 -18.44 -13.70
N VAL A 19 0.22 -17.30 -13.03
CA VAL A 19 -0.86 -16.33 -12.81
C VAL A 19 -0.50 -14.95 -13.33
N VAL A 20 -1.48 -14.27 -13.89
CA VAL A 20 -1.41 -12.87 -14.30
C VAL A 20 -2.13 -12.01 -13.27
N PHE A 21 -1.40 -11.06 -12.69
CA PHE A 21 -1.97 -10.02 -11.84
C PHE A 21 -2.39 -8.83 -12.70
N LYS A 22 -3.65 -8.38 -12.58
CA LYS A 22 -4.17 -7.20 -13.26
C LYS A 22 -4.69 -6.20 -12.23
N ILE A 23 -4.39 -4.92 -12.45
CA ILE A 23 -4.91 -3.82 -11.62
C ILE A 23 -6.21 -3.32 -12.26
N ALA A 24 -7.25 -3.13 -11.45
CA ALA A 24 -8.56 -2.66 -11.86
C ALA A 24 -9.02 -1.45 -11.05
N ASP A 25 -10.21 -0.93 -11.40
CA ASP A 25 -10.90 0.17 -10.71
C ASP A 25 -10.05 1.46 -10.64
N PHE A 26 -9.96 2.12 -11.80
CA PHE A 26 -9.28 3.40 -12.00
C PHE A 26 -10.19 4.62 -11.75
N GLY A 27 -11.38 4.43 -11.16
CA GLY A 27 -12.36 5.51 -10.96
C GLY A 27 -11.88 6.64 -10.04
N GLN A 28 -10.87 6.36 -9.21
CA GLN A 28 -10.23 7.33 -8.31
C GLN A 28 -8.79 7.70 -8.73
N THR A 29 -8.34 7.24 -9.90
CA THR A 29 -6.99 7.51 -10.41
C THR A 29 -6.84 8.98 -10.79
N ARG A 30 -5.62 9.51 -10.61
CA ARG A 30 -5.28 10.89 -10.98
C ARG A 30 -4.21 10.89 -12.05
N GLU A 31 -4.46 11.59 -13.14
CA GLU A 31 -3.46 11.79 -14.18
C GLU A 31 -2.36 12.72 -13.66
N ILE A 32 -1.12 12.24 -13.71
CA ILE A 32 0.06 13.04 -13.35
C ILE A 32 0.50 13.81 -14.60
N ASN A 33 -0.26 14.84 -14.98
CA ASN A 33 0.16 15.74 -16.05
C ASN A 33 1.33 16.61 -15.57
N ARG A 34 2.56 16.13 -15.80
CA ARG A 34 3.76 16.97 -15.76
C ARG A 34 3.77 17.81 -17.02
N HIS A 35 2.99 18.89 -17.07
CA HIS A 35 3.18 19.88 -18.14
C HIS A 35 4.60 20.47 -17.99
N PRO A 36 5.46 20.36 -19.02
CA PRO A 36 6.62 21.23 -19.11
C PRO A 36 6.10 22.65 -19.32
N GLU A 37 6.61 23.56 -18.51
CA GLU A 37 6.61 25.01 -18.66
C GLU A 37 5.82 25.60 -19.85
N GLY A 38 4.81 26.41 -19.53
CA GLY A 38 4.34 27.47 -20.43
C GLY A 38 3.09 27.17 -21.27
N ARG A 39 1.94 26.96 -20.63
CA ARG A 39 0.65 27.39 -21.22
C ARG A 39 -0.25 28.01 -20.15
N THR A 40 -0.22 29.34 -20.11
CA THR A 40 -1.23 30.19 -19.50
C THR A 40 -2.59 29.90 -20.15
N GLY A 41 -3.59 29.58 -19.31
CA GLY A 41 -4.99 29.72 -19.67
C GLY A 41 -5.72 28.47 -20.17
N GLN A 42 -6.03 27.54 -19.26
CA GLN A 42 -7.37 26.93 -19.26
C GLN A 42 -7.69 26.40 -17.85
N LYS A 43 -8.53 27.15 -17.14
CA LYS A 43 -9.14 26.76 -15.87
C LYS A 43 -10.19 25.69 -16.14
N ASN A 44 -9.79 24.45 -16.39
CA ASN A 44 -10.69 23.32 -16.20
C ASN A 44 -10.80 23.05 -14.70
N LYS A 45 -11.62 23.88 -14.05
CA LYS A 45 -12.08 23.73 -12.68
C LYS A 45 -13.05 22.56 -12.60
N THR A 46 -12.51 21.35 -12.57
CA THR A 46 -13.13 20.21 -11.89
C THR A 46 -12.01 19.43 -11.23
N SER A 47 -11.43 20.02 -10.18
CA SER A 47 -10.70 19.21 -9.22
C SER A 47 -11.72 18.23 -8.62
N PRO A 48 -11.50 16.91 -8.62
CA PRO A 48 -12.42 15.96 -7.98
C PRO A 48 -12.50 16.15 -6.45
N PHE A 49 -11.75 17.11 -5.90
CA PHE A 49 -11.68 17.44 -4.48
C PHE A 49 -12.80 18.34 -3.96
N LEU A 50 -13.72 18.83 -4.80
CA LEU A 50 -14.71 19.85 -4.41
C LEU A 50 -16.16 19.39 -4.57
N ASP A 51 -16.44 18.12 -4.34
CA ASP A 51 -17.80 17.72 -3.99
C ASP A 51 -17.76 16.93 -2.68
N GLY A 52 -17.93 17.66 -1.57
CA GLY A 52 -18.35 17.27 -0.20
C GLY A 52 -18.22 15.83 0.34
N GLY A 53 -17.35 15.00 -0.21
CA GLY A 53 -17.42 13.56 -0.08
C GLY A 53 -16.09 12.97 0.39
N ARG A 54 -16.20 11.92 1.19
CA ARG A 54 -15.15 11.14 1.85
C ARG A 54 -14.29 10.33 0.86
N ILE A 55 -13.81 10.94 -0.23
CA ILE A 55 -13.34 10.26 -1.45
C ILE A 55 -12.16 9.31 -1.21
N TYR A 56 -11.40 9.47 -0.14
CA TYR A 56 -10.25 8.61 0.10
C TYR A 56 -10.38 7.70 1.34
N GLU A 57 -11.51 7.66 2.06
CA GLU A 57 -11.56 6.89 3.33
C GLU A 57 -11.29 5.42 3.05
N GLY A 58 -10.31 4.83 3.74
CA GLY A 58 -9.95 3.46 3.46
C GLY A 58 -8.69 2.98 4.18
N THR A 59 -8.74 1.73 4.58
CA THR A 59 -7.72 1.00 5.33
C THR A 59 -6.29 1.14 4.82
N PHE A 60 -6.12 1.18 3.49
CA PHE A 60 -4.84 1.19 2.79
C PHE A 60 -4.33 2.60 2.49
N ARG A 61 -5.03 3.64 2.95
CA ARG A 61 -4.68 5.04 2.67
C ARG A 61 -3.36 5.42 3.36
N ALA A 62 -2.54 6.16 2.62
CA ALA A 62 -1.30 6.71 3.13
C ALA A 62 -1.52 7.84 4.17
N PRO A 63 -0.61 7.98 5.15
CA PRO A 63 -0.69 8.96 6.24
C PRO A 63 -0.76 10.40 5.74
N GLU A 64 0.00 10.75 4.70
CA GLU A 64 0.06 12.12 4.18
C GLU A 64 -1.27 12.57 3.58
N ILE A 65 -2.17 11.67 3.22
CA ILE A 65 -3.49 12.00 2.68
C ILE A 65 -4.48 12.44 3.79
N HIS A 66 -4.16 12.21 5.07
CA HIS A 66 -5.03 12.50 6.22
C HIS A 66 -5.10 13.99 6.64
N GLY A 67 -5.19 14.94 5.70
CA GLY A 67 -5.31 16.38 6.04
C GLY A 67 -5.92 17.26 4.95
N GLN A 68 -6.36 18.47 5.31
CA GLN A 68 -7.16 19.36 4.45
C GLN A 68 -6.43 19.87 3.19
N ASN A 69 -5.10 19.79 3.11
CA ASN A 69 -4.31 20.22 1.95
C ASN A 69 -3.71 19.01 1.20
N VAL A 70 -4.54 18.31 0.43
CA VAL A 70 -4.16 17.16 -0.43
C VAL A 70 -3.63 17.63 -1.81
N ARG A 71 -3.79 18.92 -2.15
CA ARG A 71 -3.57 19.45 -3.51
C ARG A 71 -2.12 19.40 -4.00
N ASP A 72 -1.14 19.44 -3.09
CA ASP A 72 0.30 19.49 -3.43
C ASP A 72 1.09 18.23 -3.02
N LYS A 73 0.41 17.17 -2.60
CA LYS A 73 1.09 15.96 -2.11
C LYS A 73 1.37 14.99 -3.25
N ARG A 74 2.56 14.37 -3.22
CA ARG A 74 3.03 13.35 -4.18
C ARG A 74 2.15 12.10 -4.10
N VAL A 75 1.04 12.11 -4.85
CA VAL A 75 0.02 11.06 -4.83
C VAL A 75 0.63 9.70 -5.21
N GLU A 76 1.66 9.69 -6.06
CA GLU A 76 2.33 8.48 -6.54
C GLU A 76 2.97 7.66 -5.40
N LYS A 77 3.50 8.32 -4.38
CA LYS A 77 4.11 7.64 -3.22
C LYS A 77 3.06 7.08 -2.25
N GLY A 78 1.81 7.51 -2.38
CA GLY A 78 0.68 6.92 -1.68
C GLY A 78 0.34 5.51 -2.17
N ASP A 79 0.59 5.21 -3.46
CA ASP A 79 0.43 3.86 -4.00
C ASP A 79 1.53 2.92 -3.50
N VAL A 80 2.76 3.41 -3.30
CA VAL A 80 3.86 2.65 -2.66
C VAL A 80 3.48 2.24 -1.23
N TRP A 81 2.83 3.13 -0.48
CA TRP A 81 2.29 2.80 0.85
C TRP A 81 1.20 1.73 0.78
N SER A 82 0.23 1.91 -0.12
CA SER A 82 -0.87 0.96 -0.32
C SER A 82 -0.33 -0.42 -0.68
N PHE A 83 0.66 -0.47 -1.57
CA PHE A 83 1.38 -1.69 -1.94
C PHE A 83 2.06 -2.33 -0.73
N GLY A 84 2.77 -1.56 0.11
CA GLY A 84 3.37 -2.08 1.34
C GLY A 84 2.35 -2.71 2.29
N CYS A 85 1.17 -2.11 2.41
CA CYS A 85 0.08 -2.65 3.23
C CYS A 85 -0.42 -4.00 2.69
N ILE A 86 -0.61 -4.11 1.37
CA ILE A 86 -1.04 -5.34 0.70
C ILE A 86 0.04 -6.42 0.80
N LEU A 87 1.30 -6.05 0.56
CA LEU A 87 2.44 -6.96 0.65
C LEU A 87 2.60 -7.53 2.08
N LEU A 88 2.36 -6.72 3.12
CA LEU A 88 2.33 -7.21 4.50
C LEU A 88 1.26 -8.30 4.70
N LEU A 89 0.06 -8.12 4.16
CA LEU A 89 -0.99 -9.14 4.23
C LEU A 89 -0.59 -10.42 3.50
N VAL A 90 0.01 -10.31 2.31
CA VAL A 90 0.51 -11.47 1.56
C VAL A 90 1.58 -12.22 2.35
N ILE A 91 2.52 -11.51 2.98
CA ILE A 91 3.58 -12.13 3.80
C ILE A 91 2.99 -12.80 5.03
N LEU A 92 2.07 -12.13 5.72
CA LEU A 92 1.44 -12.68 6.91
C LEU A 92 0.64 -13.95 6.58
N PHE A 93 -0.11 -13.94 5.47
CA PHE A 93 -0.83 -15.10 4.99
C PHE A 93 0.12 -16.25 4.61
N GLY A 94 1.18 -15.96 3.84
CA GLY A 94 2.16 -16.99 3.44
C GLY A 94 2.96 -17.57 4.62
N ALA A 95 3.10 -16.81 5.71
CA ALA A 95 3.81 -17.23 6.90
C ALA A 95 2.93 -17.99 7.92
N GLN A 96 1.67 -17.59 8.09
CA GLN A 96 0.83 -18.00 9.23
C GLN A 96 -0.62 -18.34 8.84
N GLY A 97 -0.98 -18.26 7.55
CA GLY A 97 -2.31 -18.59 7.04
C GLY A 97 -3.36 -17.50 7.27
N ALA A 98 -4.62 -17.84 6.94
CA ALA A 98 -5.75 -16.92 6.97
C ALA A 98 -6.09 -16.41 8.38
N GLN A 99 -6.06 -17.29 9.39
CA GLN A 99 -6.39 -16.92 10.77
C GLN A 99 -5.50 -15.79 11.29
N ALA A 100 -4.23 -15.78 10.92
CA ALA A 100 -3.30 -14.73 11.34
C ALA A 100 -3.64 -13.35 10.75
N ILE A 101 -4.30 -13.31 9.58
CA ILE A 101 -4.82 -12.08 8.98
C ILE A 101 -5.99 -11.56 9.81
N GLU A 102 -6.94 -12.42 10.15
CA GLU A 102 -8.11 -12.06 10.96
C GLU A 102 -7.67 -11.50 12.32
N GLU A 103 -6.77 -12.19 13.03
CA GLU A 103 -6.20 -11.73 14.30
C GLU A 103 -5.47 -10.39 14.17
N PHE A 104 -4.76 -10.19 13.06
CA PHE A 104 -4.07 -8.93 12.78
C PHE A 104 -5.04 -7.79 12.51
N GLU A 105 -6.09 -8.02 11.72
CA GLU A 105 -7.12 -7.02 11.43
C GLU A 105 -7.84 -6.60 12.71
N GLU A 106 -8.22 -7.56 13.57
CA GLU A 106 -8.80 -7.27 14.87
C GLU A 106 -7.87 -6.45 15.78
N ASP A 107 -6.59 -6.82 15.87
CA ASP A 107 -5.60 -6.07 16.67
C ASP A 107 -5.40 -4.66 16.12
N ARG A 108 -5.44 -4.49 14.79
CA ARG A 108 -5.34 -3.21 14.10
C ARG A 108 -6.54 -2.31 14.39
N ILE A 109 -7.76 -2.84 14.28
CA ILE A 109 -9.01 -2.14 14.62
C ILE A 109 -9.02 -1.74 16.10
N ARG A 110 -8.62 -2.65 17.00
CA ARG A 110 -8.59 -2.41 18.45
C ARG A 110 -7.63 -1.29 18.83
N LYS A 111 -6.51 -1.17 18.09
CA LYS A 111 -5.47 -0.15 18.32
C LYS A 111 -5.66 1.11 17.48
N SER A 112 -6.70 1.16 16.67
CA SER A 112 -7.13 2.40 16.03
C SER A 112 -7.78 3.34 17.04
N LEU A 113 -7.58 4.63 16.82
CA LEU A 113 -8.11 5.70 17.68
C LEU A 113 -9.65 5.76 17.65
N SER A 114 -10.26 5.24 16.59
CA SER A 114 -11.69 5.07 16.40
C SER A 114 -11.94 3.79 15.61
N ARG A 115 -13.07 3.12 15.87
CA ARG A 115 -13.53 1.99 15.04
C ARG A 115 -13.77 2.37 13.58
N ARG A 116 -13.95 3.67 13.29
CA ARG A 116 -14.08 4.20 11.92
C ARG A 116 -12.73 4.48 11.26
N ASP A 117 -11.64 4.47 12.02
CA ASP A 117 -10.28 4.75 11.56
C ASP A 117 -9.49 3.45 11.46
N ASP A 118 -10.04 2.44 10.78
CA ASP A 118 -9.36 1.18 10.53
C ASP A 118 -8.21 1.35 9.53
N ASN A 119 -7.13 2.03 9.91
CA ASN A 119 -6.03 2.40 9.02
C ASN A 119 -4.73 1.66 9.37
N PHE A 120 -3.92 1.38 8.35
CA PHE A 120 -2.53 0.92 8.55
C PHE A 120 -1.62 2.03 9.09
N CYS A 121 -1.97 3.30 8.87
CA CYS A 121 -1.25 4.44 9.43
C CYS A 121 -1.85 4.92 10.75
N ASN A 122 -1.05 5.64 11.54
CA ASN A 122 -1.52 6.43 12.67
C ASN A 122 -1.49 7.94 12.31
N PRO A 123 -2.64 8.54 11.95
CA PRO A 123 -2.68 9.91 11.44
C PRO A 123 -2.42 10.99 12.50
N GLN A 124 -2.46 10.67 13.81
CA GLN A 124 -2.27 11.66 14.89
C GLN A 124 -0.83 11.73 15.43
N ASN A 125 0.04 10.78 15.09
CA ASN A 125 1.42 10.75 15.57
C ASN A 125 2.36 11.52 14.63
N GLY A 126 2.25 12.85 14.65
CA GLY A 126 3.03 13.79 13.84
C GLY A 126 4.57 13.76 13.99
N ALA A 127 5.17 12.78 14.69
CA ALA A 127 6.63 12.71 14.85
C ALA A 127 7.23 11.29 14.90
N ASN A 128 6.67 10.35 15.70
CA ASN A 128 7.43 9.16 16.13
C ASN A 128 7.14 7.85 15.39
N SER A 129 5.91 7.62 14.92
CA SER A 129 5.63 6.46 14.08
C SER A 129 4.42 6.69 13.18
N VAL A 130 4.65 6.42 11.90
CA VAL A 130 3.69 6.58 10.81
C VAL A 130 2.68 5.43 10.80
N CYS A 131 3.06 4.26 11.32
CA CYS A 131 2.26 3.05 11.30
C CYS A 131 1.36 2.93 12.54
N ASN A 132 0.23 2.26 12.36
CA ASN A 132 -0.57 1.73 13.47
C ASN A 132 0.30 0.79 14.33
N PRO A 133 0.21 0.84 15.68
CA PRO A 133 1.00 -0.04 16.55
C PRO A 133 0.83 -1.54 16.27
N ALA A 134 -0.32 -1.99 15.78
CA ALA A 134 -0.54 -3.37 15.35
C ALA A 134 0.35 -3.77 14.17
N VAL A 135 0.58 -2.86 13.21
CA VAL A 135 1.48 -3.07 12.06
C VAL A 135 2.91 -3.29 12.56
N LEU A 136 3.38 -2.45 13.49
CA LEU A 136 4.73 -2.58 14.05
C LEU A 136 4.89 -3.89 14.84
N LYS A 137 3.88 -4.25 15.64
CA LYS A 137 3.85 -5.52 16.37
C LYS A 137 3.89 -6.71 15.41
N CYS A 138 3.12 -6.66 14.32
CA CYS A 138 3.10 -7.70 13.29
C CYS A 138 4.46 -7.85 12.60
N LEU A 139 5.06 -6.74 12.16
CA LEU A 139 6.40 -6.76 11.54
C LEU A 139 7.47 -7.30 12.48
N LYS A 140 7.39 -7.00 13.78
CA LYS A 140 8.28 -7.57 14.79
C LYS A 140 8.08 -9.09 14.90
N ARG A 141 6.82 -9.54 15.04
CA ARG A 141 6.46 -10.96 15.14
C ARG A 141 6.93 -11.75 13.92
N LEU A 142 6.70 -11.24 12.71
CA LEU A 142 7.13 -11.89 11.47
C LEU A 142 8.65 -12.01 11.35
N ARG A 143 9.40 -11.04 11.88
CA ARG A 143 10.87 -11.07 11.89
C ARG A 143 11.44 -12.09 12.87
N GLU A 144 10.77 -12.26 14.01
CA GLU A 144 11.14 -13.19 15.08
C GLU A 144 10.66 -14.61 14.81
N HIS A 145 9.77 -14.79 13.82
CA HIS A 145 9.19 -16.09 13.51
C HIS A 145 10.25 -17.08 13.03
N GLU A 146 10.28 -18.25 13.68
CA GLU A 146 11.06 -19.39 13.19
C GLU A 146 10.36 -20.02 11.99
N VAL A 147 11.16 -20.64 11.11
CA VAL A 147 10.63 -21.25 9.89
C VAL A 147 9.85 -22.49 10.29
N SER A 148 8.53 -22.46 10.10
CA SER A 148 7.73 -23.68 10.16
C SER A 148 7.90 -24.47 8.86
N ALA A 149 7.79 -25.80 8.92
CA ALA A 149 7.81 -26.67 7.75
C ALA A 149 6.66 -26.35 6.77
N ASP A 150 5.56 -25.79 7.28
CA ASP A 150 4.35 -25.49 6.52
C ASP A 150 4.37 -24.10 5.85
N MET A 151 5.50 -23.39 5.91
CA MET A 151 5.60 -22.02 5.44
C MET A 151 5.85 -21.98 3.92
N TYR A 152 5.01 -21.24 3.18
CA TYR A 152 5.12 -21.12 1.71
C TYR A 152 6.28 -20.21 1.26
N MET A 153 6.90 -19.47 2.18
CA MET A 153 8.05 -18.60 1.89
C MET A 153 9.31 -19.06 2.62
N ASN A 154 10.47 -18.91 2.00
CA ASN A 154 11.76 -19.11 2.68
C ASN A 154 12.06 -17.93 3.63
N LYS A 155 12.64 -18.24 4.81
CA LYS A 155 13.12 -17.27 5.82
C LYS A 155 13.87 -16.06 5.24
N ASN A 156 14.79 -16.31 4.32
CA ASN A 156 15.64 -15.27 3.75
C ASN A 156 14.83 -14.28 2.92
N MET A 157 13.89 -14.80 2.13
CA MET A 157 12.98 -14.00 1.32
C MET A 157 12.03 -13.19 2.20
N MET A 158 11.45 -13.80 3.24
CA MET A 158 10.63 -13.06 4.21
C MET A 158 11.40 -11.92 4.87
N LYS A 159 12.65 -12.16 5.30
CA LYS A 159 13.48 -11.12 5.91
C LYS A 159 13.70 -9.96 4.96
N GLN A 160 14.02 -10.22 3.70
CA GLN A 160 14.18 -9.18 2.68
C GLN A 160 12.88 -8.37 2.48
N PHE A 161 11.73 -9.04 2.41
CA PHE A 161 10.46 -8.33 2.28
C PHE A 161 10.12 -7.52 3.53
N ILE A 162 10.33 -8.04 4.73
CA ILE A 162 10.10 -7.30 5.99
C ILE A 162 11.03 -6.08 6.07
N ASP A 163 12.30 -6.24 5.70
CA ASP A 163 13.25 -5.12 5.65
C ASP A 163 12.79 -4.07 4.63
N TYR A 164 12.36 -4.50 3.44
CA TYR A 164 11.79 -3.63 2.41
C TYR A 164 10.54 -2.87 2.89
N LEU A 165 9.63 -3.55 3.60
CA LEU A 165 8.45 -2.91 4.19
C LEU A 165 8.83 -1.80 5.16
N ARG A 166 9.89 -2.00 5.95
CA ARG A 166 10.32 -1.07 7.00
C ARG A 166 11.16 0.10 6.51
N THR A 167 11.79 -0.03 5.34
CA THR A 167 12.71 1.01 4.81
C THR A 167 12.18 1.69 3.57
N GLY A 168 11.44 1.00 2.70
CA GLY A 168 11.04 1.49 1.38
C GLY A 168 9.56 1.83 1.22
N THR A 169 8.66 1.26 2.03
CA THR A 169 7.20 1.43 1.82
C THR A 169 6.43 1.96 3.03
N LEU A 170 6.43 1.28 4.18
CA LEU A 170 5.67 1.65 5.39
C LEU A 170 6.40 2.70 6.24
N VAL A 171 6.86 3.75 5.57
CA VAL A 171 7.65 4.86 6.10
C VAL A 171 7.03 6.22 5.73
N LYS A 172 7.64 7.32 6.18
CA LYS A 172 7.23 8.68 5.78
C LYS A 172 7.39 8.86 4.27
N ASP A 173 6.54 9.69 3.65
CA ASP A 173 6.55 9.97 2.20
C ASP A 173 7.96 10.32 1.65
N SER A 174 8.72 11.13 2.38
CA SER A 174 10.08 11.52 2.00
C SER A 174 11.07 10.34 1.92
N GLN A 175 10.79 9.26 2.64
CA GLN A 175 11.65 8.06 2.74
C GLN A 175 11.20 6.93 1.82
N ARG A 176 9.99 6.99 1.26
CA ARG A 176 9.49 5.92 0.37
C ARG A 176 10.24 5.90 -0.94
N ASP A 177 10.38 4.70 -1.49
CA ASP A 177 10.94 4.49 -2.83
C ASP A 177 10.16 5.27 -3.89
N ASN A 178 10.86 5.61 -4.96
CA ASN A 178 10.24 6.23 -6.12
C ASN A 178 9.72 5.16 -7.06
N ILE A 179 8.55 5.40 -7.64
CA ILE A 179 8.08 4.62 -8.78
C ILE A 179 8.88 5.10 -10.01
N SER A 180 9.91 4.34 -10.39
CA SER A 180 10.58 4.53 -11.67
C SER A 180 9.68 3.99 -12.79
N LYS A 181 9.67 4.67 -13.94
CA LYS A 181 9.09 4.06 -15.15
C LYS A 181 9.97 2.88 -15.50
N ALA A 182 9.38 1.69 -15.66
CA ALA A 182 10.06 0.59 -16.31
C ALA A 182 10.43 1.05 -17.73
N ASP A 183 11.70 0.89 -18.11
CA ASP A 183 12.14 1.22 -19.46
C ASP A 183 11.46 0.23 -20.43
N PRO A 184 10.64 0.67 -21.38
CA PRO A 184 9.85 -0.23 -22.25
C PRO A 184 10.69 -1.01 -23.27
N LYS A 185 12.02 -1.07 -23.08
CA LYS A 185 12.97 -1.66 -24.03
C LYS A 185 13.54 -3.01 -23.58
N SER A 186 13.15 -3.55 -22.44
CA SER A 186 13.66 -4.86 -21.96
C SER A 186 12.97 -6.09 -22.59
N ASP A 187 11.88 -5.90 -23.32
CA ASP A 187 11.18 -6.98 -24.03
C ASP A 187 11.40 -6.83 -25.54
N LYS A 188 12.58 -7.20 -26.02
CA LYS A 188 12.84 -7.52 -27.43
C LYS A 188 13.78 -8.71 -27.54
#